data_AF-A0A7R8VBP6-F1
#
_entry.id   AF-A0A7R8VBP6-F1
#
_cell.length_a   1.000
_cell.length_b   1.000
_cell.length_c   1.000
_cell.angle_alpha   90.00
_cell.angle_beta   90.00
_cell.angle_gamma   90.00
#
_symmetry.space_group_name_H-M   'P 1'
#
loop_
_entity.id
_entity.type
_entity.pdbx_description
1 polymer ?
#
loop_
_entity_poly.entity_id
_entity_poly.type
_entity_poly.pdbx_seq_one_letter_code
_entity_poly.pdbx_strand_id
1 'polypeptide(L)'
;MELCSYTKRLFVPALLLLVFTEHTGCGYNFTDINLPIEHIPYYFNSFPEVAQQCEENPDCPFKSSLGHKVCWGYERDCKPQNSYSTPSCPGDHRGWVKTKQDQLRTFYTQGDFGYVRDQLQEMMVMCEPTFKVD
;
A
#
# COMPACT_ATOMS: atom_id res chain seq x y z
N MET A 1 1.78 -4.19 15.42
CA MET A 1 1.50 -4.12 16.88
C MET A 1 0.72 -2.84 17.08
N GLU A 2 -0.59 -2.90 16.88
CA GLU A 2 -1.48 -1.76 17.09
C GLU A 2 -1.99 -1.82 18.53
N LEU A 3 -1.83 -0.73 19.28
CA LEU A 3 -2.49 -0.52 20.56
C LEU A 3 -3.29 0.76 20.43
N CYS A 4 -4.54 0.66 19.99
CA CYS A 4 -5.50 1.75 20.09
C CYS A 4 -6.38 1.50 21.32
N SER A 5 -6.28 2.37 22.34
CA SER A 5 -6.99 2.24 23.61
C SER A 5 -8.40 2.85 23.56
N TYR A 6 -9.29 2.31 24.40
CA TYR A 6 -10.75 2.47 24.40
C TYR A 6 -11.23 3.85 24.88
N THR A 7 -12.32 4.34 24.28
CA THR A 7 -12.95 5.64 24.54
C THR A 7 -13.52 5.74 25.96
N LYS A 8 -13.11 6.73 26.77
CA LYS A 8 -13.82 7.11 28.02
C LYS A 8 -14.63 8.38 27.80
N ARG A 9 -15.96 8.28 27.85
CA ARG A 9 -16.87 9.44 27.89
C ARG A 9 -17.02 9.94 29.33
N LEU A 10 -16.53 11.13 29.64
CA LEU A 10 -16.86 11.83 30.89
C LEU A 10 -18.10 12.69 30.67
N PHE A 11 -19.20 12.35 31.34
CA PHE A 11 -20.42 13.16 31.41
C PHE A 11 -20.20 14.34 32.36
N VAL A 12 -20.30 15.57 31.86
CA VAL A 12 -20.39 16.79 32.69
C VAL A 12 -21.81 17.35 32.56
N PRO A 13 -22.50 17.72 33.65
CA PRO A 13 -23.91 18.13 33.58
C PRO A 13 -24.06 19.60 33.14
N ALA A 14 -25.24 19.87 32.59
CA ALA A 14 -25.63 21.03 31.79
C ALA A 14 -25.43 22.41 32.46
N LEU A 15 -24.47 23.19 31.95
CA LEU A 15 -24.63 24.57 31.47
C LEU A 15 -23.28 24.97 30.82
N LEU A 16 -23.27 25.23 29.50
CA LEU A 16 -22.06 25.46 28.67
C LEU A 16 -21.11 24.25 28.52
N LEU A 17 -21.55 23.21 27.82
CA LEU A 17 -20.70 22.07 27.47
C LEU A 17 -20.07 22.27 26.08
N LEU A 18 -18.88 22.87 26.05
CA LEU A 18 -17.92 22.57 24.98
C LEU A 18 -17.54 21.10 25.13
N VAL A 19 -18.11 20.24 24.29
CA VAL A 19 -17.71 18.84 24.21
C VAL A 19 -16.33 18.81 23.56
N PHE A 20 -15.28 18.81 24.38
CA PHE A 20 -13.92 18.54 23.88
C PHE A 20 -13.84 17.04 23.56
N THR A 21 -14.01 16.70 22.29
CA THR A 21 -13.60 15.40 21.78
C THR A 21 -12.09 15.40 21.66
N GLU A 22 -11.37 14.96 22.69
CA GLU A 22 -9.97 14.60 22.54
C GLU A 22 -9.90 13.35 21.65
N HIS A 23 -9.64 13.55 20.36
CA HIS A 23 -9.15 12.48 19.49
C HIS A 23 -7.69 12.24 19.86
N THR A 24 -7.42 11.36 20.82
CA THR A 24 -6.13 10.67 20.83
C THR A 24 -6.15 9.67 19.68
N GLY A 25 -5.90 10.18 18.47
CA GLY A 25 -5.66 9.34 17.30
C GLY A 25 -4.38 8.54 17.55
N CYS A 26 -4.38 7.27 17.17
CA CYS A 26 -3.16 6.47 17.13
C CYS A 26 -2.23 7.14 16.10
N GLY A 27 -1.21 7.85 16.58
CA GLY A 27 -0.23 8.47 15.70
C GLY A 27 0.64 7.39 15.08
N TYR A 28 0.65 7.30 13.75
CA TYR A 28 1.60 6.45 13.05
C TYR A 28 2.98 7.07 13.11
N ASN A 29 3.98 6.28 13.48
CA ASN A 29 5.36 6.75 13.47
C ASN A 29 5.95 6.65 12.06
N PHE A 30 5.91 7.75 11.31
CA PHE A 30 6.42 7.77 9.94
C PHE A 30 7.94 7.54 9.85
N THR A 31 8.71 7.66 10.96
CA THR A 31 10.14 7.33 10.94
C THR A 31 10.41 5.84 10.75
N ASP A 32 9.41 4.98 11.00
CA ASP A 32 9.55 3.53 10.85
C ASP A 32 9.45 3.10 9.38
N ILE A 33 9.03 4.00 8.48
CA ILE A 33 9.03 3.76 7.04
C ILE A 33 10.48 3.88 6.53
N ASN A 34 11.18 2.76 6.53
CA ASN A 34 12.54 2.64 6.00
C ASN A 34 12.52 2.23 4.52
N LEU A 35 12.01 3.13 3.67
CA LEU A 35 11.94 2.94 2.21
C LEU A 35 12.60 4.11 1.48
N PRO A 36 13.18 3.88 0.28
CA PRO A 36 13.57 4.97 -0.61
C PRO A 36 12.41 5.92 -0.89
N ILE A 37 12.68 7.22 -1.03
CA ILE A 37 11.64 8.24 -1.18
C ILE A 37 10.76 8.00 -2.41
N GLU A 38 11.35 7.46 -3.48
CA GLU A 38 10.69 7.07 -4.72
C GLU A 38 9.68 5.91 -4.55
N HIS A 39 9.81 5.10 -3.48
CA HIS A 39 8.90 3.98 -3.20
C HIS A 39 7.74 4.38 -2.30
N ILE A 40 7.85 5.52 -1.60
CA ILE A 40 6.82 5.97 -0.66
C ILE A 40 5.44 6.12 -1.30
N PRO A 41 5.27 6.66 -2.52
CA PRO A 41 3.95 6.73 -3.12
C PRO A 41 3.32 5.36 -3.41
N TYR A 42 4.15 4.35 -3.78
CA TYR A 42 3.70 2.97 -3.98
C TYR A 42 3.28 2.31 -2.66
N TYR A 43 4.04 2.59 -1.60
CA TYR A 43 3.71 2.17 -0.24
C TYR A 43 2.37 2.76 0.21
N PHE A 44 2.17 4.07 0.07
CA PHE A 44 0.91 4.71 0.45
C PHE A 44 -0.30 4.22 -0.35
N ASN A 45 -0.12 3.87 -1.64
CA ASN A 45 -1.19 3.25 -2.43
C ASN A 45 -1.49 1.80 -2.00
N SER A 46 -0.52 1.12 -1.36
CA SER A 46 -0.70 -0.22 -0.79
C SER A 46 -1.31 -0.20 0.61
N PHE A 47 -1.12 0.90 1.36
CA PHE A 47 -1.61 1.09 2.73
C PHE A 47 -2.37 2.43 2.87
N PRO A 48 -3.61 2.52 2.34
CA PRO A 48 -4.37 3.77 2.30
C PRO A 48 -4.63 4.38 3.69
N GLU A 49 -4.77 3.56 4.72
CA GLU A 49 -5.00 4.02 6.10
C GLU A 49 -3.78 4.79 6.63
N VAL A 50 -2.56 4.32 6.31
CA VAL A 50 -1.31 5.01 6.68
C VAL A 50 -1.15 6.30 5.88
N ALA A 51 -1.55 6.28 4.60
CA ALA A 51 -1.56 7.47 3.76
C ALA A 51 -2.49 8.56 4.31
N GLN A 52 -3.69 8.19 4.74
CA GLN A 52 -4.65 9.10 5.38
C GLN A 52 -4.07 9.69 6.68
N GLN A 53 -3.46 8.86 7.52
CA GLN A 53 -2.79 9.34 8.74
C GLN A 53 -1.67 10.34 8.44
N CYS A 54 -0.92 10.15 7.34
CA CYS A 54 0.11 11.10 6.89
C CYS A 54 -0.50 12.40 6.35
N GLU A 55 -1.64 12.32 5.67
CA GLU A 55 -2.38 13.49 5.18
C GLU A 55 -2.85 14.38 6.34
N GLU A 56 -3.45 13.76 7.36
CA GLU A 56 -3.98 14.43 8.55
C GLU A 56 -2.88 14.94 9.50
N ASN A 57 -1.74 14.25 9.58
CA ASN A 57 -0.65 14.64 10.48
C ASN A 57 0.20 15.78 9.88
N PRO A 58 0.28 16.98 10.48
CA PRO A 58 1.07 18.09 9.96
C PRO A 58 2.57 17.79 9.89
N ASP A 59 3.08 16.91 10.76
CA ASP A 59 4.50 16.56 10.89
C ASP A 59 4.92 15.39 9.98
N CYS A 60 4.02 14.85 9.15
CA CYS A 60 4.39 13.76 8.25
C CYS A 60 5.47 14.21 7.24
N PRO A 61 6.66 13.57 7.19
CA PRO A 61 7.75 13.98 6.32
C PRO A 61 7.49 13.66 4.84
N PHE A 62 6.48 12.85 4.54
CA PHE A 62 6.21 12.29 3.22
C PHE A 62 4.98 12.91 2.54
N LYS A 63 4.51 14.08 2.98
CA LYS A 63 3.33 14.73 2.39
C LYS A 63 3.42 14.91 0.87
N SER A 64 4.61 15.19 0.34
CA SER A 64 4.84 15.31 -1.11
C SER A 64 4.65 14.02 -1.90
N SER A 65 4.66 12.87 -1.21
CA SER A 65 4.52 11.54 -1.79
C SER A 65 3.08 11.01 -1.78
N LEU A 66 2.12 11.80 -1.29
CA LEU A 66 0.69 11.45 -1.28
C LEU A 66 0.03 11.73 -2.64
N GLY A 67 -1.02 10.95 -2.96
CA GLY A 67 -1.89 11.20 -4.11
C GLY A 67 -1.32 10.88 -5.50
N HIS A 68 -0.12 10.31 -5.59
CA HIS A 68 0.47 9.92 -6.87
C HIS A 68 -0.21 8.67 -7.42
N LYS A 69 -0.50 8.68 -8.73
CA LYS A 69 -1.15 7.56 -9.42
C LYS A 69 -0.12 6.53 -9.90
N VAL A 70 0.45 5.77 -8.97
CA VAL A 70 1.46 4.72 -9.25
C VAL A 70 1.10 3.39 -8.58
N CYS A 71 1.66 2.28 -9.04
CA CYS A 71 1.41 0.95 -8.52
C CYS A 71 2.61 0.03 -8.81
N TRP A 72 2.80 -1.04 -8.05
CA TRP A 72 3.99 -1.89 -8.23
C TRP A 72 3.98 -2.60 -9.58
N GLY A 73 2.80 -2.96 -10.10
CA GLY A 73 2.63 -3.65 -11.38
C GLY A 73 1.84 -4.94 -11.26
N TYR A 74 1.82 -5.55 -10.07
CA TYR A 74 1.14 -6.82 -9.82
C TYR A 74 -0.34 -6.66 -9.44
N GLU A 75 -0.76 -5.45 -9.06
CA GLU A 75 -2.13 -5.16 -8.65
C GLU A 75 -3.09 -5.28 -9.84
N ARG A 76 -4.31 -5.76 -9.61
CA ARG A 76 -5.29 -6.07 -10.68
C ARG A 76 -5.62 -4.87 -11.58
N ASP A 77 -5.70 -3.68 -10.99
CA ASP A 77 -6.07 -2.44 -11.69
C ASP A 77 -4.84 -1.55 -12.02
N CYS A 78 -3.63 -2.10 -11.91
CA CYS A 78 -2.41 -1.39 -12.24
C CYS A 78 -2.25 -1.24 -13.75
N LYS A 79 -2.22 0.01 -14.23
CA LYS A 79 -1.95 0.28 -15.65
C LYS A 79 -0.44 0.27 -15.92
N PRO A 80 0.03 -0.23 -17.07
CA PRO A 80 1.46 -0.29 -17.39
C PRO A 80 2.20 1.05 -17.29
N GLN A 81 1.55 2.17 -17.60
CA GLN A 81 2.17 3.50 -17.46
C GLN A 81 2.36 3.98 -16.01
N ASN A 82 1.69 3.31 -15.07
CA ASN A 82 1.74 3.63 -13.64
C ASN A 82 2.59 2.62 -12.87
N SER A 83 3.07 1.55 -13.53
CA SER A 83 3.85 0.50 -12.87
C SER A 83 5.23 1.01 -12.46
N TYR A 84 5.80 0.41 -11.41
CA TYR A 84 7.13 0.76 -10.94
C TYR A 84 8.20 0.53 -12.00
N SER A 85 8.14 -0.61 -12.68
CA SER A 85 9.08 -0.97 -13.75
C SER A 85 8.42 -0.85 -15.13
N THR A 86 9.19 -0.36 -16.10
CA THR A 86 8.91 -0.53 -17.53
C THR A 86 10.12 -1.23 -18.13
N PRO A 87 10.04 -2.55 -18.41
CA PRO A 87 11.20 -3.30 -18.84
C PRO A 87 11.64 -2.88 -20.24
N SER A 88 12.96 -2.81 -20.42
CA SER A 88 13.59 -2.68 -21.74
C SER A 88 14.52 -3.86 -21.94
N CYS A 89 14.22 -4.71 -22.92
CA CYS A 89 15.11 -5.81 -23.29
C CYS A 89 16.00 -5.34 -24.44
N PRO A 90 17.34 -5.29 -24.28
CA PRO A 90 18.23 -5.08 -25.42
C PRO A 90 18.26 -6.33 -26.33
N GLY A 91 18.71 -6.15 -27.58
CA GLY A 91 18.92 -7.26 -28.53
C GLY A 91 17.67 -7.81 -29.22
N ASP A 92 17.87 -8.81 -30.08
CA ASP A 92 16.81 -9.49 -30.82
C ASP A 92 16.08 -10.53 -29.94
N HIS A 93 14.81 -10.80 -30.26
CA HIS A 93 13.96 -11.76 -29.56
C HIS A 93 14.23 -13.23 -29.96
N ARG A 94 15.25 -13.50 -30.78
CA ARG A 94 15.48 -14.82 -31.40
C ARG A 94 15.81 -15.89 -30.35
N GLY A 95 15.21 -17.07 -30.50
CA GLY A 95 15.51 -18.27 -29.71
C GLY A 95 14.42 -18.68 -28.72
N TRP A 96 14.06 -17.79 -27.79
CA TRP A 96 13.15 -18.13 -26.68
C TRP A 96 11.70 -17.70 -26.89
N VAL A 97 11.44 -16.71 -27.74
CA VAL A 97 10.10 -16.14 -27.99
C VAL A 97 9.95 -15.69 -29.45
N LYS A 98 8.69 -15.53 -29.92
CA LYS A 98 8.40 -15.25 -31.34
C LYS A 98 8.41 -13.77 -31.69
N THR A 99 8.20 -12.89 -30.72
CA THR A 99 8.12 -11.44 -30.93
C THR A 99 8.82 -10.68 -29.82
N LYS A 100 9.16 -9.40 -30.06
CA LYS A 100 9.71 -8.53 -29.02
C LYS A 100 8.74 -8.31 -27.86
N GLN A 101 7.43 -8.26 -28.15
CA GLN A 101 6.40 -8.13 -27.12
C GLN A 101 6.33 -9.39 -26.25
N ASP A 102 6.47 -10.58 -26.83
CA ASP A 102 6.53 -11.82 -26.06
C ASP A 102 7.77 -11.86 -25.17
N GLN A 103 8.92 -11.33 -25.63
CA GLN A 103 10.11 -11.21 -24.79
C GLN A 103 9.88 -10.36 -23.54
N LEU A 104 9.26 -9.19 -23.72
CA LEU A 104 8.91 -8.29 -22.61
C LEU A 104 7.89 -8.93 -21.67
N ARG A 105 6.89 -9.62 -22.24
CA ARG A 105 5.88 -10.34 -21.46
C ARG A 105 6.52 -11.46 -20.64
N THR A 106 7.38 -12.26 -21.24
CA THR A 106 8.09 -13.35 -20.57
C THR A 106 8.93 -12.83 -19.42
N PHE A 107 9.69 -11.74 -19.64
CA PHE A 107 10.43 -11.09 -18.56
C PHE A 107 9.48 -10.64 -17.44
N TYR A 108 8.39 -9.94 -17.78
CA TYR A 108 7.43 -9.47 -16.79
C TYR A 108 6.83 -10.62 -15.96
N THR A 109 6.41 -11.72 -16.59
CA THR A 109 5.76 -12.85 -15.91
C THR A 109 6.72 -13.74 -15.13
N GLN A 110 8.02 -13.76 -15.46
CA GLN A 110 8.98 -14.70 -14.87
C GLN A 110 10.04 -14.05 -13.99
N GLY A 111 10.38 -12.79 -14.22
CA GLY A 111 11.49 -12.10 -13.58
C GLY A 111 11.17 -10.71 -13.04
N ASP A 112 9.90 -10.29 -13.10
CA ASP A 112 9.42 -9.01 -12.59
C ASP A 112 8.11 -9.20 -11.80
N PHE A 113 7.42 -8.11 -11.44
CA PHE A 113 6.18 -8.12 -10.66
C PHE A 113 5.04 -8.97 -11.23
N GLY A 114 5.07 -9.34 -12.52
CA GLY A 114 4.12 -10.30 -13.06
C GLY A 114 4.21 -11.67 -12.39
N TYR A 115 5.41 -12.08 -11.98
CA TYR A 115 5.60 -13.29 -11.17
C TYR A 115 4.87 -13.19 -9.82
N VAL A 116 5.02 -12.05 -9.12
CA VAL A 116 4.35 -11.81 -7.83
C VAL A 116 2.83 -11.89 -8.00
N ARG A 117 2.28 -11.27 -9.05
CA ARG A 117 0.85 -11.35 -9.37
C ARG A 117 0.38 -12.80 -9.49
N ASP A 118 1.10 -13.60 -10.26
CA ASP A 118 0.72 -14.98 -10.55
C ASP A 118 0.82 -15.85 -9.28
N GLN A 119 1.87 -15.66 -8.47
CA GLN A 119 1.99 -16.31 -7.16
C GLN A 119 0.82 -15.96 -6.23
N LEU A 120 0.42 -14.67 -6.16
CA LEU A 120 -0.71 -14.25 -5.33
C LEU A 120 -2.04 -14.88 -5.77
N GLN A 121 -2.23 -15.13 -7.07
CA GLN A 121 -3.42 -15.77 -7.61
C GLN A 121 -3.48 -17.27 -7.31
N GLU A 122 -2.32 -17.90 -7.14
CA GLU A 122 -2.20 -19.32 -6.82
C GLU A 122 -2.28 -19.60 -5.30
N MET A 123 -2.23 -18.56 -4.45
CA MET A 123 -2.34 -18.73 -3.00
C MET A 123 -3.74 -19.22 -2.60
N MET A 124 -3.77 -20.14 -1.64
CA MET A 124 -5.00 -20.62 -1.02
C MET A 124 -4.95 -20.43 0.50
N VAL A 125 -6.10 -20.17 1.10
CA VAL A 125 -6.23 -20.07 2.55
C VAL A 125 -6.13 -21.47 3.15
N MET A 126 -5.11 -21.71 3.97
CA MET A 126 -4.94 -22.98 4.69
C MET A 126 -5.71 -23.01 6.02
N CYS A 127 -5.83 -21.85 6.69
CA CYS A 127 -6.48 -21.71 7.98
C CYS A 127 -7.20 -20.35 8.04
N GLU A 128 -8.40 -20.34 8.62
CA GLU A 128 -9.16 -19.12 8.90
C GLU A 128 -9.30 -18.94 10.41
N PRO A 129 -9.31 -17.68 10.91
CA PRO A 129 -9.57 -17.42 12.32
C PRO A 129 -11.02 -17.78 12.67
N THR A 130 -11.21 -18.56 13.73
CA THR A 130 -12.54 -18.79 14.30
C THR A 130 -12.83 -17.73 15.36
N PHE A 131 -13.77 -16.84 15.08
CA PHE A 131 -14.27 -15.91 16.10
C PHE A 131 -15.21 -16.69 17.03
N LYS A 132 -14.95 -16.62 18.34
CA LYS A 132 -15.94 -17.08 19.32
C LYS A 132 -17.08 -16.06 19.30
N VAL A 133 -18.28 -16.53 18.98
CA VAL A 133 -19.51 -15.76 19.23
C VAL A 133 -19.75 -15.89 20.74
N ASP A 134 -19.62 -14.77 21.46
CA ASP A 134 -20.04 -14.65 22.86
C ASP A 134 -21.58 -14.72 22.97
#